data_AF-A0A6C0HGX8-F1
#
_entry.id   AF-A0A6C0HGX8-F1
#
_cell.length_a   1.000
_cell.length_b   1.000
_cell.length_c   1.000
_cell.angle_alpha   90.00
_cell.angle_beta   90.00
_cell.angle_gamma   90.00
#
_symmetry.space_group_name_H-M   'P 1'
#
loop_
_entity.id
_entity.type
_entity.pdbx_description
1 polymer ?
#
loop_
_entity_poly.entity_id
_entity_poly.type
_entity_poly.pdbx_seq_one_letter_code
_entity_poly.pdbx_strand_id
1 'polypeptide(L)'
;MDYTDSLVKTCSVCNKSQNIDQYIGEKGNTTKMCYTCRTKCKMYDKNRNKEERNAKARIAEAKDERKQKKKEWTVNVRYKSKQYHYTIYKTHADERKLCFDLSTDQYLDIISQNCNYCNGMNEVGFNGVDRKNNVIGYTLENSVSCCSVCNFMKKTTHSDIYIKRAIHIAHYVRERIQSYPELFTDHIEVHYCAYNKRSIERYGIEINRQFYNTLVLQPCYLCGKEPTQRHKNGIDRFDNCIGYVENNCRSCCGDCNMMKRDYSYELLIQQCNNIAKIHNIFNK
;
A
#
# COMPACT_ATOMS: atom_id res chain seq x y z
N MET A 1 46.89 -54.12 -6.12
CA MET A 1 46.73 -53.33 -7.35
C MET A 1 45.42 -52.58 -7.20
N ASP A 2 45.45 -51.43 -6.52
CA ASP A 2 44.24 -50.65 -6.28
C ASP A 2 43.96 -49.79 -7.50
N TYR A 3 42.99 -50.24 -8.30
CA TYR A 3 42.37 -49.44 -9.37
C TYR A 3 41.49 -48.37 -8.69
N THR A 4 42.07 -47.21 -8.38
CA THR A 4 41.28 -46.01 -8.10
C THR A 4 40.67 -45.55 -9.41
N ASP A 5 39.40 -45.89 -9.63
CA ASP A 5 38.61 -45.41 -10.77
C ASP A 5 38.60 -43.87 -10.71
N SER A 6 39.43 -43.24 -11.53
CA SER A 6 39.61 -41.80 -11.50
C SER A 6 38.35 -41.15 -12.04
N LEU A 7 37.48 -40.64 -11.16
CA LEU A 7 36.24 -39.96 -11.55
C LEU A 7 36.58 -38.75 -12.44
N VAL A 8 36.31 -38.90 -13.74
CA VAL A 8 36.57 -37.88 -14.77
C VAL A 8 35.30 -37.07 -15.04
N LYS A 9 35.42 -35.75 -15.20
CA LYS A 9 34.34 -34.83 -15.53
C LYS A 9 34.70 -33.93 -16.72
N THR A 10 33.73 -33.61 -17.56
CA THR A 10 33.91 -32.74 -18.75
C THR A 10 33.61 -31.27 -18.44
N CYS A 11 34.49 -30.38 -18.89
CA CYS A 11 34.37 -28.94 -18.69
C CYS A 11 33.41 -28.32 -19.70
N SER A 12 32.43 -27.53 -19.24
CA SER A 12 31.44 -26.87 -20.10
C SER A 12 31.96 -25.75 -21.00
N VAL A 13 33.26 -25.44 -20.94
CA VAL A 13 33.87 -24.33 -21.72
C VAL A 13 34.92 -24.84 -22.70
N CYS A 14 35.85 -25.68 -22.23
CA CYS A 14 36.89 -26.25 -23.11
C CYS A 14 36.57 -27.67 -23.59
N ASN A 15 35.47 -28.26 -23.13
CA ASN A 15 35.02 -29.62 -23.45
C ASN A 15 36.05 -30.74 -23.16
N LYS A 16 37.08 -30.45 -22.35
CA LYS A 16 38.07 -31.46 -21.93
C LYS A 16 37.56 -32.23 -20.72
N SER A 17 37.73 -33.55 -20.75
CA SER A 17 37.50 -34.43 -19.60
C SER A 17 38.75 -34.45 -18.73
N GLN A 18 38.60 -34.14 -17.44
CA GLN A 18 39.67 -34.05 -16.46
C GLN A 18 39.22 -34.63 -15.12
N ASN A 19 40.16 -34.97 -14.24
CA ASN A 19 39.84 -35.45 -12.89
C ASN A 19 38.93 -34.46 -12.13
N ILE A 20 38.01 -34.98 -11.33
CA ILE A 20 37.04 -34.22 -10.53
C ILE A 20 37.68 -33.14 -9.64
N ASP A 21 38.93 -33.31 -9.21
CA ASP A 21 39.68 -32.31 -8.42
C ASP A 21 39.79 -30.97 -9.15
N GLN A 22 39.87 -30.99 -10.49
CA GLN A 22 39.89 -29.78 -11.31
C GLN A 22 38.56 -29.01 -11.27
N TYR A 23 37.52 -29.57 -10.68
CA TYR A 23 36.17 -28.99 -10.63
C TYR A 23 35.79 -28.44 -9.26
N ILE A 24 36.63 -28.59 -8.23
CA ILE A 24 36.33 -28.09 -6.89
C ILE A 24 36.54 -26.56 -6.83
N GLY A 25 35.48 -25.84 -6.43
CA GLY A 25 35.49 -24.39 -6.26
C GLY A 25 36.05 -23.95 -4.90
N GLU A 26 36.28 -22.66 -4.72
CA GLU A 26 36.86 -22.07 -3.49
C GLU A 26 36.00 -22.29 -2.24
N LYS A 27 34.71 -22.59 -2.40
CA LYS A 27 33.78 -22.92 -1.32
C LYS A 27 33.54 -24.43 -1.17
N GLY A 28 34.41 -25.27 -1.75
CA GLY A 28 34.29 -26.72 -1.73
C GLY A 28 33.22 -27.30 -2.67
N ASN A 29 32.46 -26.47 -3.39
CA ASN A 29 31.40 -26.93 -4.28
C ASN A 29 31.95 -27.40 -5.64
N THR A 30 31.39 -28.48 -6.18
CA THR A 30 31.75 -28.97 -7.53
C THR A 30 31.17 -28.05 -8.61
N THR A 31 32.02 -27.57 -9.50
CA THR A 31 31.67 -26.63 -10.58
C THR A 31 31.55 -27.35 -11.93
N LYS A 32 30.98 -26.66 -12.94
CA LYS A 32 30.85 -27.18 -14.32
C LYS A 32 32.06 -26.89 -15.22
N MET A 33 32.95 -26.00 -14.78
CA MET A 33 34.12 -25.55 -15.53
C MET A 33 35.38 -26.07 -14.83
N CYS A 34 36.42 -26.45 -15.55
CA CYS A 34 37.69 -26.83 -14.93
C CYS A 34 38.44 -25.60 -14.36
N TYR A 35 39.38 -25.86 -13.46
CA TYR A 35 40.18 -24.84 -12.77
C TYR A 35 40.77 -23.82 -13.74
N THR A 36 41.45 -24.29 -14.79
CA THR A 36 42.08 -23.42 -15.80
C THR A 36 41.08 -22.48 -16.47
N CYS A 37 39.90 -22.98 -16.86
CA CYS A 37 38.86 -22.15 -17.47
C CYS A 37 38.27 -21.15 -16.47
N ARG A 38 38.05 -21.55 -15.21
CA ARG A 38 37.58 -20.64 -14.16
C ARG A 38 38.57 -19.51 -13.89
N THR A 39 39.86 -19.83 -13.79
CA THR A 39 40.93 -18.85 -13.54
C THR A 39 41.07 -17.87 -14.70
N LYS A 40 41.00 -18.36 -15.95
CA LYS A 40 40.96 -17.48 -17.14
C LYS A 40 39.73 -16.57 -17.13
N CYS A 41 38.54 -17.08 -16.83
CA CYS A 41 37.33 -16.26 -16.72
C CYS A 41 37.46 -15.18 -15.64
N LYS A 42 38.03 -15.50 -14.47
CA LYS A 42 38.31 -14.50 -13.42
C LYS A 42 39.24 -13.39 -13.91
N MET A 43 40.28 -13.73 -14.68
CA MET A 43 41.19 -12.75 -15.27
C MET A 43 40.47 -11.87 -16.31
N TYR A 44 39.68 -12.47 -17.20
CA TYR A 44 38.88 -11.71 -18.17
C TYR A 44 37.86 -10.79 -17.48
N ASP A 45 37.19 -11.25 -16.43
CA ASP A 45 36.25 -10.44 -15.66
C ASP A 45 36.93 -9.30 -14.90
N LYS A 46 38.17 -9.49 -14.42
CA LYS A 46 38.97 -8.43 -13.79
C LYS A 46 39.35 -7.32 -14.78
N ASN A 47 39.64 -7.69 -16.03
CA ASN A 47 40.04 -6.77 -17.10
C ASN A 47 38.83 -6.19 -17.87
N ARG A 48 37.60 -6.60 -17.52
CA ARG A 48 36.39 -6.15 -18.20
C ARG A 48 36.05 -4.72 -17.80
N ASN A 49 35.84 -3.85 -18.79
CA ASN A 49 35.36 -2.50 -18.54
C ASN A 49 33.95 -2.54 -17.93
N LYS A 50 33.87 -2.24 -16.62
CA LYS A 50 32.62 -2.30 -15.86
C LYS A 50 31.61 -1.25 -16.33
N GLU A 51 32.08 -0.07 -16.72
CA GLU A 51 31.21 1.02 -17.17
C GLU A 51 30.55 0.67 -18.50
N GLU A 52 31.31 0.15 -19.47
CA GLU A 52 30.79 -0.26 -20.77
C GLU A 52 29.76 -1.39 -20.62
N ARG A 53 30.04 -2.38 -19.75
CA ARG A 53 29.08 -3.46 -19.42
C ARG A 53 27.78 -2.88 -18.85
N ASN A 54 27.90 -1.96 -17.89
CA ASN A 54 26.74 -1.36 -17.24
C ASN A 54 25.96 -0.45 -18.20
N ALA A 55 26.63 0.25 -19.11
CA ALA A 55 25.99 1.04 -20.17
C ALA A 55 25.18 0.15 -21.12
N LYS A 56 25.75 -0.98 -21.58
CA LYS A 56 25.03 -1.98 -22.38
C LYS A 56 23.83 -2.56 -21.64
N ALA A 57 23.97 -2.81 -20.34
CA ALA A 57 22.86 -3.26 -19.49
C ALA A 57 21.75 -2.20 -19.38
N ARG A 58 22.10 -0.92 -19.17
CA ARG A 58 21.13 0.19 -19.14
C ARG A 58 20.34 0.31 -20.44
N ILE A 59 21.02 0.23 -21.60
CA ILE A 59 20.36 0.25 -22.91
C ILE A 59 19.41 -0.94 -23.07
N ALA A 60 19.84 -2.15 -22.66
CA ALA A 60 19.01 -3.34 -22.73
C ALA A 60 17.80 -3.28 -21.77
N GLU A 61 17.93 -2.67 -20.60
CA GLU A 61 16.82 -2.46 -19.65
C GLU A 61 15.87 -1.33 -20.06
N ALA A 62 16.35 -0.35 -20.82
CA ALA A 62 15.54 0.74 -21.34
C ALA A 62 14.58 0.31 -22.44
N LYS A 63 14.75 -0.88 -23.03
CA LYS A 63 13.83 -1.45 -24.03
C LYS A 63 12.43 -1.64 -23.44
N ASP A 64 11.42 -1.14 -24.14
CA ASP A 64 10.05 -1.14 -23.63
C ASP A 64 9.47 -2.55 -23.42
N GLU A 65 9.81 -3.52 -24.28
CA GLU A 65 9.49 -4.93 -24.07
C GLU A 65 10.02 -5.48 -22.73
N ARG A 66 11.24 -5.09 -22.34
CA ARG A 66 11.82 -5.49 -21.06
C ARG A 66 11.13 -4.79 -19.89
N LYS A 67 10.81 -3.49 -20.02
CA LYS A 67 10.02 -2.78 -19.01
C LYS A 67 8.65 -3.41 -18.82
N GLN A 68 7.98 -3.77 -19.92
CA GLN A 68 6.66 -4.39 -19.92
C GLN A 68 6.71 -5.79 -19.29
N LYS A 69 7.64 -6.65 -19.70
CA LYS A 69 7.83 -7.97 -19.11
C LYS A 69 8.19 -7.91 -17.61
N LYS A 70 8.97 -6.90 -17.20
CA LYS A 70 9.29 -6.66 -15.78
C LYS A 70 8.06 -6.17 -15.00
N LYS A 71 7.22 -5.32 -15.59
CA LYS A 71 5.92 -4.93 -15.01
C LYS A 71 5.03 -6.15 -14.85
N GLU A 72 4.85 -6.96 -15.89
CA GLU A 72 4.04 -8.19 -15.87
C GLU A 72 4.55 -9.20 -14.81
N TRP A 73 5.85 -9.43 -14.73
CA TRP A 73 6.43 -10.31 -13.71
C TRP A 73 6.25 -9.77 -12.29
N THR A 74 6.40 -8.45 -12.10
CA THR A 74 6.17 -7.80 -10.81
C THR A 74 4.72 -7.94 -10.36
N VAL A 75 3.78 -7.75 -11.29
CA VAL A 75 2.34 -7.89 -11.03
C VAL A 75 1.95 -9.35 -10.76
N ASN A 76 2.49 -10.31 -11.51
CA ASN A 76 2.06 -11.70 -11.38
C ASN A 76 2.73 -12.46 -10.23
N VAL A 77 4.01 -12.19 -9.94
CA VAL A 77 4.79 -13.00 -8.98
C VAL A 77 4.95 -12.31 -7.63
N ARG A 78 5.33 -11.02 -7.60
CA ARG A 78 5.53 -10.31 -6.33
C ARG A 78 4.22 -9.94 -5.65
N TYR A 79 3.24 -9.44 -6.41
CA TYR A 79 1.97 -9.00 -5.84
C TYR A 79 1.12 -10.14 -5.28
N LYS A 80 1.27 -11.37 -5.79
CA LYS A 80 0.54 -12.56 -5.32
C LYS A 80 1.28 -13.39 -4.27
N SER A 81 2.58 -13.13 -4.03
CA SER A 81 3.37 -13.91 -3.07
C SER A 81 3.12 -13.46 -1.64
N LYS A 82 2.36 -14.26 -0.88
CA LYS A 82 2.08 -14.02 0.54
C LYS A 82 3.36 -13.88 1.38
N GLN A 83 4.36 -14.72 1.09
CA GLN A 83 5.67 -14.69 1.76
C GLN A 83 6.45 -13.41 1.44
N TYR A 84 6.38 -12.90 0.21
CA TYR A 84 6.98 -11.62 -0.12
C TYR A 84 6.32 -10.48 0.65
N HIS A 85 4.99 -10.45 0.75
CA HIS A 85 4.30 -9.42 1.53
C HIS A 85 4.67 -9.47 3.02
N TYR A 86 4.82 -10.66 3.61
CA TYR A 86 5.29 -10.82 4.98
C TYR A 86 6.64 -10.14 5.22
N THR A 87 7.61 -10.31 4.32
CA THR A 87 8.92 -9.65 4.47
C THR A 87 8.81 -8.13 4.33
N ILE A 88 7.92 -7.64 3.46
CA ILE A 88 7.63 -6.20 3.34
C ILE A 88 7.05 -5.63 4.64
N TYR A 89 6.08 -6.30 5.27
CA TYR A 89 5.53 -5.86 6.55
C TYR A 89 6.61 -5.77 7.64
N LYS A 90 7.48 -6.79 7.74
CA LYS A 90 8.58 -6.80 8.71
C LYS A 90 9.56 -5.63 8.49
N THR A 91 9.98 -5.41 7.24
CA THR A 91 10.85 -4.28 6.88
C THR A 91 10.19 -2.93 7.20
N HIS A 92 8.92 -2.77 6.81
CA HIS A 92 8.16 -1.54 7.06
C HIS A 92 7.94 -1.25 8.54
N ALA A 93 7.82 -2.28 9.38
CA ALA A 93 7.71 -2.14 10.83
C ALA A 93 9.04 -1.65 11.41
N ASP A 94 10.16 -2.25 11.00
CA ASP A 94 11.52 -1.88 11.42
C ASP A 94 11.86 -0.42 11.06
N GLU A 95 11.61 -0.01 9.81
CA GLU A 95 11.81 1.37 9.34
C GLU A 95 11.04 2.41 10.19
N ARG A 96 9.87 2.02 10.70
CA ARG A 96 9.00 2.85 11.54
C ARG A 96 9.23 2.65 13.04
N LYS A 97 10.19 1.80 13.42
CA LYS A 97 10.49 1.41 14.80
C LYS A 97 9.28 0.84 15.55
N LEU A 98 8.53 -0.03 14.88
CA LEU A 98 7.38 -0.74 15.43
C LEU A 98 7.75 -2.20 15.70
N CYS A 99 7.27 -2.78 16.81
CA CYS A 99 7.45 -4.22 17.03
C CYS A 99 6.74 -5.04 15.94
N PHE A 100 7.28 -6.23 15.66
CA PHE A 100 6.70 -7.17 14.72
C PHE A 100 6.80 -8.57 15.31
N ASP A 101 5.75 -8.96 16.04
CA ASP A 101 5.67 -10.16 16.87
C ASP A 101 4.70 -11.19 16.28
N LEU A 102 4.35 -11.05 14.98
CA LEU A 102 3.60 -12.07 14.25
C LEU A 102 4.55 -13.13 13.68
N SER A 103 4.25 -14.40 13.94
CA SER A 103 4.86 -15.50 13.19
C SER A 103 4.36 -15.50 11.74
N THR A 104 5.10 -16.19 10.85
CA THR A 104 4.66 -16.36 9.46
C THR A 104 3.28 -17.01 9.38
N ASP A 105 3.00 -18.01 10.22
CA ASP A 105 1.72 -18.73 10.22
C ASP A 105 0.58 -17.85 10.72
N GLN A 106 0.80 -17.07 11.78
CA GLN A 106 -0.18 -16.09 12.28
C GLN A 106 -0.49 -15.03 11.21
N TYR A 107 0.54 -14.53 10.52
CA TYR A 107 0.34 -13.59 9.42
C TYR A 107 -0.49 -14.22 8.29
N LEU A 108 -0.16 -15.45 7.87
CA LEU A 108 -0.88 -16.15 6.81
C LEU A 108 -2.35 -16.40 7.15
N ASP A 109 -2.62 -16.75 8.42
CA ASP A 109 -3.98 -16.89 8.93
C ASP A 109 -4.74 -15.56 8.83
N ILE A 110 -4.19 -14.47 9.37
CA ILE A 110 -4.81 -13.13 9.35
C ILE A 110 -5.16 -12.72 7.91
N ILE A 111 -4.23 -12.79 6.96
CA ILE A 111 -4.50 -12.32 5.58
C ILE A 111 -5.51 -13.20 4.84
N SER A 112 -5.77 -14.42 5.31
CA SER A 112 -6.76 -15.33 4.71
C SER A 112 -8.19 -15.04 5.16
N GLN A 113 -8.36 -14.33 6.27
CA GLN A 113 -9.68 -13.96 6.80
C GLN A 113 -10.29 -12.80 6.01
N ASN A 114 -11.62 -12.68 6.04
CA ASN A 114 -12.31 -11.50 5.55
C ASN A 114 -11.92 -10.25 6.36
N CYS A 115 -12.07 -9.07 5.74
CA CYS A 115 -11.75 -7.81 6.37
C CYS A 115 -12.55 -7.63 7.66
N ASN A 116 -11.87 -7.40 8.79
CA ASN A 116 -12.48 -7.24 10.10
C ASN A 116 -13.49 -6.08 10.16
N TYR A 117 -13.38 -5.10 9.25
CA TYR A 117 -14.24 -3.93 9.23
C TYR A 117 -15.48 -4.12 8.36
N CYS A 118 -15.31 -4.55 7.11
CA CYS A 118 -16.41 -4.61 6.14
C CYS A 118 -16.77 -6.03 5.68
N ASN A 119 -16.10 -7.04 6.23
CA ASN A 119 -16.23 -8.44 5.85
C ASN A 119 -15.92 -8.76 4.38
N GLY A 120 -15.17 -7.88 3.69
CA GLY A 120 -14.80 -8.04 2.27
C GLY A 120 -13.42 -8.70 2.07
N MET A 121 -13.15 -9.10 0.82
CA MET A 121 -11.88 -9.68 0.37
C MET A 121 -11.34 -8.90 -0.83
N ASN A 122 -10.04 -8.62 -0.87
CA ASN A 122 -9.42 -8.01 -2.05
C ASN A 122 -9.47 -8.97 -3.27
N GLU A 123 -9.44 -8.41 -4.48
CA GLU A 123 -9.48 -9.18 -5.74
C GLU A 123 -8.38 -10.24 -5.88
N VAL A 124 -7.22 -10.04 -5.24
CA VAL A 124 -6.12 -11.01 -5.23
C VAL A 124 -6.39 -12.27 -4.39
N GLY A 125 -7.50 -12.32 -3.66
CA GLY A 125 -7.91 -13.47 -2.85
C GLY A 125 -7.26 -13.52 -1.45
N PHE A 126 -6.62 -12.45 -1.00
CA PHE A 126 -6.17 -12.27 0.38
C PHE A 126 -6.14 -10.79 0.76
N ASN A 127 -6.31 -10.52 2.06
CA ASN A 127 -6.30 -9.17 2.62
C ASN A 127 -4.91 -8.72 3.09
N GLY A 128 -4.80 -7.46 3.49
CA GLY A 128 -3.64 -6.97 4.21
C GLY A 128 -3.81 -7.15 5.72
N VAL A 129 -2.83 -6.64 6.47
CA VAL A 129 -2.88 -6.57 7.94
C VAL A 129 -2.97 -5.10 8.34
N ASP A 130 -4.05 -4.74 9.03
CA ASP A 130 -4.20 -3.44 9.67
C ASP A 130 -3.92 -3.54 11.17
N ARG A 131 -3.40 -2.45 11.73
CA ARG A 131 -3.13 -2.30 13.17
C ARG A 131 -4.29 -1.54 13.81
N LYS A 132 -5.04 -2.18 14.72
CA LYS A 132 -6.19 -1.56 15.42
C LYS A 132 -5.81 -0.21 16.02
N ASN A 133 -4.70 -0.20 16.74
CA ASN A 133 -4.02 1.00 17.23
C ASN A 133 -2.67 1.17 16.50
N ASN A 134 -2.53 2.29 15.78
CA ASN A 134 -1.32 2.59 15.01
C ASN A 134 -0.10 2.99 15.85
N VAL A 135 -0.27 3.24 17.15
CA VAL A 135 0.84 3.46 18.09
C VAL A 135 1.50 2.13 18.47
N ILE A 136 0.76 1.04 18.44
CA ILE A 136 1.25 -0.31 18.74
C ILE A 136 1.75 -0.96 17.43
N GLY A 137 2.77 -1.80 17.53
CA GLY A 137 3.30 -2.58 16.40
C GLY A 137 2.38 -3.74 15.99
N TYR A 138 2.93 -4.70 15.27
CA TYR A 138 2.21 -5.87 14.80
C TYR A 138 2.29 -7.00 15.83
N THR A 139 1.24 -7.12 16.67
CA THR A 139 1.03 -8.28 17.57
C THR A 139 -0.26 -9.00 17.18
N LEU A 140 -0.49 -10.20 17.70
CA LEU A 140 -1.73 -10.95 17.43
C LEU A 140 -2.98 -10.17 17.88
N GLU A 141 -2.88 -9.44 19.00
CA GLU A 141 -3.97 -8.67 19.61
C GLU A 141 -4.23 -7.35 18.88
N ASN A 142 -3.21 -6.75 18.27
CA ASN A 142 -3.32 -5.47 17.59
C ASN A 142 -3.49 -5.60 16.07
N SER A 143 -3.29 -6.79 15.50
CA SER A 143 -3.34 -7.02 14.06
C SER A 143 -4.65 -7.67 13.62
N VAL A 144 -5.28 -7.15 12.57
CA VAL A 144 -6.50 -7.71 11.98
C VAL A 144 -6.43 -7.78 10.48
N SER A 145 -7.19 -8.70 9.90
CA SER A 145 -7.37 -8.75 8.45
C SER A 145 -8.06 -7.48 7.97
N CYS A 146 -7.53 -6.85 6.92
CA CYS A 146 -8.11 -5.62 6.39
C CYS A 146 -7.96 -5.52 4.87
N CYS A 147 -9.06 -5.23 4.18
CA CYS A 147 -9.01 -4.85 2.77
C CYS A 147 -8.31 -3.49 2.59
N SER A 148 -7.80 -3.22 1.39
CA SER A 148 -7.08 -1.97 1.11
C SER A 148 -7.96 -0.73 1.35
N VAL A 149 -9.23 -0.79 0.93
CA VAL A 149 -10.19 0.32 1.07
C VAL A 149 -10.35 0.73 2.53
N CYS A 150 -10.65 -0.21 3.43
CA CYS A 150 -10.79 0.09 4.86
C CYS A 150 -9.49 0.61 5.47
N ASN A 151 -8.34 0.00 5.12
CA ASN A 151 -7.06 0.42 5.66
C ASN A 151 -6.74 1.88 5.29
N PHE A 152 -7.04 2.27 4.05
CA PHE A 152 -6.85 3.65 3.60
C PHE A 152 -7.86 4.62 4.19
N MET A 153 -9.13 4.23 4.35
CA MET A 153 -10.14 5.07 5.01
C MET A 153 -9.82 5.29 6.50
N LYS A 154 -9.41 4.23 7.22
CA LYS A 154 -9.00 4.32 8.63
C LYS A 154 -7.75 5.15 8.80
N LYS A 155 -6.75 4.92 7.94
CA LYS A 155 -5.43 5.57 7.98
C LYS A 155 -4.81 5.41 9.38
N THR A 156 -4.49 6.52 10.05
CA THR A 156 -3.87 6.53 11.38
C THR A 156 -4.89 6.44 12.52
N THR A 157 -6.19 6.57 12.23
CA THR A 157 -7.28 6.53 13.22
C THR A 157 -7.34 5.18 13.93
N HIS A 158 -7.68 5.18 15.22
CA HIS A 158 -7.95 3.94 15.97
C HIS A 158 -9.17 3.20 15.38
N SER A 159 -9.15 1.86 15.37
CA SER A 159 -10.21 1.03 14.78
C SER A 159 -11.60 1.40 15.26
N ASP A 160 -11.77 1.58 16.57
CA ASP A 160 -13.09 1.80 17.17
C ASP A 160 -13.69 3.15 16.76
N ILE A 161 -12.84 4.17 16.69
CA ILE A 161 -13.23 5.51 16.23
C ILE A 161 -13.57 5.47 14.75
N TYR A 162 -12.77 4.75 13.95
CA TYR A 162 -13.03 4.56 12.53
C TYR A 162 -14.36 3.85 12.27
N ILE A 163 -14.65 2.75 12.98
CA ILE A 163 -15.90 1.99 12.87
C ILE A 163 -17.09 2.89 13.22
N LYS A 164 -17.04 3.59 14.36
CA LYS A 164 -18.12 4.48 14.79
C LYS A 164 -18.35 5.65 13.83
N ARG A 165 -17.28 6.24 13.27
CA ARG A 165 -17.39 7.26 12.21
C ARG A 165 -18.06 6.72 10.96
N ALA A 166 -17.71 5.52 10.52
CA ALA A 166 -18.35 4.88 9.36
C ALA A 166 -19.84 4.60 9.62
N ILE A 167 -20.21 4.11 10.80
CA ILE A 167 -21.62 3.94 11.22
C ILE A 167 -22.34 5.29 11.21
N HIS A 168 -21.74 6.33 11.79
CA HIS A 168 -22.31 7.67 11.80
C HIS A 168 -22.61 8.16 10.38
N ILE A 169 -21.64 8.07 9.46
CA ILE A 169 -21.80 8.52 8.06
C ILE A 169 -22.93 7.75 7.38
N ALA A 170 -22.98 6.42 7.56
CA ALA A 170 -24.04 5.58 7.00
C ALA A 170 -25.44 6.01 7.47
N HIS A 171 -25.62 6.24 8.78
CA HIS A 171 -26.88 6.70 9.35
C HIS A 171 -27.23 8.13 8.92
N TYR A 172 -26.26 9.04 8.91
CA TYR A 172 -26.50 10.44 8.56
C TYR A 172 -26.90 10.60 7.10
N VAL A 173 -26.23 9.91 6.17
CA VAL A 173 -26.54 10.02 4.74
C VAL A 173 -27.93 9.44 4.42
N ARG A 174 -28.34 8.37 5.11
CA ARG A 174 -29.64 7.72 4.89
C ARG A 174 -30.81 8.43 5.59
N GLU A 175 -30.62 8.79 6.86
CA GLU A 175 -31.71 9.19 7.77
C GLU A 175 -31.43 10.52 8.49
N ARG A 176 -30.30 11.18 8.22
CA ARG A 176 -29.84 12.39 8.94
C ARG A 176 -29.67 12.19 10.45
N ILE A 177 -29.48 10.94 10.88
CA ILE A 177 -29.20 10.59 12.28
C ILE A 177 -27.71 10.75 12.57
N GLN A 178 -27.38 11.54 13.59
CA GLN A 178 -26.01 11.74 14.07
C GLN A 178 -25.73 10.83 15.27
N SER A 179 -25.31 9.58 15.03
CA SER A 179 -25.10 8.61 16.13
C SER A 179 -23.86 8.88 16.99
N TYR A 180 -22.82 9.45 16.40
CA TYR A 180 -21.51 9.70 17.03
C TYR A 180 -20.85 11.03 16.60
N PRO A 181 -21.54 12.19 16.67
CA PRO A 181 -21.03 13.47 16.18
C PRO A 181 -19.76 13.95 16.91
N GLU A 182 -19.59 13.55 18.17
CA GLU A 182 -18.45 13.87 19.04
C GLU A 182 -17.13 13.27 18.57
N LEU A 183 -17.18 12.25 17.71
CA LEU A 183 -15.98 11.57 17.22
C LEU A 183 -15.31 12.27 16.03
N PHE A 184 -15.83 13.40 15.56
CA PHE A 184 -15.26 14.18 14.46
C PHE A 184 -14.53 15.40 15.01
N THR A 185 -13.26 15.57 14.65
CA THR A 185 -12.37 16.59 15.21
C THR A 185 -12.69 18.00 14.70
N ASP A 186 -12.46 18.96 15.58
CA ASP A 186 -12.54 20.37 15.25
C ASP A 186 -11.28 20.84 14.49
N HIS A 187 -11.46 21.80 13.59
CA HIS A 187 -10.40 22.36 12.74
C HIS A 187 -10.69 23.84 12.52
N ILE A 188 -9.79 24.72 12.93
CA ILE A 188 -10.00 26.17 12.87
C ILE A 188 -9.36 26.77 11.60
N GLU A 189 -8.28 26.16 11.13
CA GLU A 189 -7.44 26.67 10.03
C GLU A 189 -7.86 26.10 8.68
N VAL A 190 -8.83 26.76 8.05
CA VAL A 190 -9.21 26.50 6.65
C VAL A 190 -8.98 27.78 5.87
N HIS A 191 -7.97 27.77 5.01
CA HIS A 191 -7.53 28.98 4.30
C HIS A 191 -7.89 28.94 2.82
N TYR A 192 -8.67 29.92 2.36
CA TYR A 192 -8.99 30.14 0.94
C TYR A 192 -7.75 30.10 0.05
N CYS A 193 -6.66 30.80 0.45
CA CYS A 193 -5.45 30.88 -0.36
C CYS A 193 -4.82 29.51 -0.63
N ALA A 194 -4.87 28.58 0.33
CA ALA A 194 -4.34 27.23 0.16
C ALA A 194 -5.15 26.41 -0.84
N TYR A 195 -6.49 26.52 -0.78
CA TYR A 195 -7.39 25.88 -1.74
C TYR A 195 -7.25 26.48 -3.13
N ASN A 196 -7.27 27.81 -3.25
CA ASN A 196 -7.20 28.51 -4.53
C ASN A 196 -5.88 28.24 -5.24
N LYS A 197 -4.76 28.30 -4.52
CA LYS A 197 -3.43 27.96 -5.06
C LYS A 197 -3.42 26.53 -5.62
N ARG A 198 -3.88 25.55 -4.85
CA ARG A 198 -3.95 24.15 -5.30
C ARG A 198 -4.86 23.98 -6.52
N SER A 199 -5.96 24.72 -6.56
CA SER A 199 -6.91 24.67 -7.66
C SER A 199 -6.31 25.18 -8.98
N ILE A 200 -5.64 26.33 -8.92
CA ILE A 200 -4.97 26.91 -10.08
C ILE A 200 -3.82 26.01 -10.55
N GLU A 201 -2.96 25.54 -9.64
CA GLU A 201 -1.80 24.71 -9.99
C GLU A 201 -2.18 23.36 -10.61
N ARG A 202 -3.28 22.73 -10.16
CA ARG A 202 -3.67 21.39 -10.61
C ARG A 202 -4.73 21.38 -11.70
N TYR A 203 -5.61 22.38 -11.72
CA TYR A 203 -6.79 22.38 -12.58
C TYR A 203 -6.94 23.65 -13.41
N GLY A 204 -6.11 24.68 -13.18
CA GLY A 204 -6.23 25.97 -13.89
C GLY A 204 -7.52 26.73 -13.57
N ILE A 205 -8.14 26.44 -12.41
CA ILE A 205 -9.42 27.03 -12.01
C ILE A 205 -9.21 27.90 -10.77
N GLU A 206 -9.63 29.15 -10.85
CA GLU A 206 -9.76 30.01 -9.67
C GLU A 206 -11.08 29.71 -8.95
N ILE A 207 -11.01 29.56 -7.63
CA ILE A 207 -12.19 29.35 -6.78
C ILE A 207 -12.80 30.72 -6.50
N ASN A 208 -14.10 30.89 -6.79
CA ASN A 208 -14.77 32.11 -6.39
C ASN A 208 -14.73 32.28 -4.85
N ARG A 209 -14.20 33.41 -4.38
CA ARG A 209 -14.02 33.68 -2.94
C ARG A 209 -15.34 33.77 -2.17
N GLN A 210 -16.39 34.34 -2.78
CA GLN A 210 -17.70 34.41 -2.15
C GLN A 210 -18.33 33.02 -2.03
N PHE A 211 -18.23 32.21 -3.09
CA PHE A 211 -18.63 30.80 -3.07
C PHE A 211 -17.91 30.02 -1.96
N TYR A 212 -16.58 30.17 -1.87
CA TYR A 212 -15.77 29.55 -0.80
C TYR A 212 -16.30 29.92 0.60
N ASN A 213 -16.50 31.22 0.86
CA ASN A 213 -16.92 31.72 2.17
C ASN A 213 -18.30 31.15 2.57
N THR A 214 -19.23 31.05 1.62
CA THR A 214 -20.54 30.45 1.87
C THR A 214 -20.43 28.96 2.13
N LEU A 215 -19.63 28.24 1.34
CA LEU A 215 -19.55 26.79 1.39
C LEU A 215 -18.95 26.28 2.71
N VAL A 216 -17.87 26.88 3.20
CA VAL A 216 -17.20 26.44 4.45
C VAL A 216 -18.04 26.65 5.71
N LEU A 217 -19.13 27.42 5.60
CA LEU A 217 -20.12 27.66 6.65
C LEU A 217 -21.35 26.76 6.54
N GLN A 218 -21.39 25.81 5.60
CA GLN A 218 -22.44 24.81 5.53
C GLN A 218 -22.09 23.58 6.39
N PRO A 219 -23.08 22.80 6.85
CA PRO A 219 -22.84 21.53 7.51
C PRO A 219 -22.07 20.56 6.61
N CYS A 220 -21.28 19.66 7.19
CA CYS A 220 -20.60 18.62 6.43
C CYS A 220 -21.62 17.73 5.72
N TYR A 221 -21.49 17.55 4.41
CA TYR A 221 -22.48 16.78 3.63
C TYR A 221 -22.51 15.27 3.97
N LEU A 222 -21.43 14.74 4.56
CA LEU A 222 -21.27 13.32 4.91
C LEU A 222 -21.64 12.97 6.36
N CYS A 223 -21.39 13.86 7.32
CA CYS A 223 -21.66 13.59 8.74
C CYS A 223 -22.49 14.68 9.43
N GLY A 224 -22.83 15.77 8.75
CA GLY A 224 -23.62 16.86 9.34
C GLY A 224 -22.90 17.68 10.39
N LYS A 225 -21.58 17.55 10.54
CA LYS A 225 -20.81 18.39 11.46
C LYS A 225 -20.99 19.86 11.07
N GLU A 226 -21.57 20.62 12.00
CA GLU A 226 -21.84 22.05 11.84
C GLU A 226 -20.58 22.88 12.10
N PRO A 227 -20.37 23.98 11.36
CA PRO A 227 -19.34 24.94 11.70
C PRO A 227 -19.68 25.64 13.02
N THR A 228 -18.64 25.93 13.80
CA THR A 228 -18.73 26.63 15.08
C THR A 228 -17.59 27.65 15.19
N GLN A 229 -17.52 28.39 16.29
CA GLN A 229 -16.36 29.25 16.56
C GLN A 229 -15.02 28.47 16.65
N ARG A 230 -15.08 27.17 16.96
CA ARG A 230 -13.91 26.29 17.09
C ARG A 230 -13.76 25.32 15.91
N HIS A 231 -14.67 25.34 14.94
CA HIS A 231 -14.65 24.42 13.81
C HIS A 231 -15.12 25.09 12.52
N LYS A 232 -14.36 24.91 11.45
CA LYS A 232 -14.74 25.24 10.09
C LYS A 232 -14.66 23.98 9.24
N ASN A 233 -15.66 23.80 8.39
CA ASN A 233 -15.59 22.78 7.36
C ASN A 233 -14.65 23.23 6.25
N GLY A 234 -14.02 22.26 5.58
CA GLY A 234 -13.27 22.48 4.36
C GLY A 234 -14.14 22.28 3.13
N ILE A 235 -13.47 22.21 1.98
CA ILE A 235 -14.08 21.85 0.70
C ILE A 235 -13.63 20.45 0.32
N ASP A 236 -14.60 19.56 0.07
CA ASP A 236 -14.41 18.30 -0.66
C ASP A 236 -14.83 18.49 -2.13
N ARG A 237 -14.14 17.78 -3.02
CA ARG A 237 -14.51 17.66 -4.43
C ARG A 237 -15.30 16.39 -4.56
N PHE A 238 -16.60 16.50 -4.84
CA PHE A 238 -17.51 15.36 -4.87
C PHE A 238 -17.00 14.28 -5.83
N ASP A 239 -16.73 14.68 -7.07
CA ASP A 239 -15.89 13.95 -8.02
C ASP A 239 -14.45 14.45 -7.96
N ASN A 240 -13.53 13.55 -7.61
CA ASN A 240 -12.10 13.83 -7.50
C ASN A 240 -11.39 14.05 -8.85
N CYS A 241 -12.02 13.65 -9.96
CA CYS A 241 -11.55 13.91 -11.32
C CYS A 241 -11.86 15.33 -11.80
N ILE A 242 -12.81 16.00 -11.13
CA ILE A 242 -13.20 17.38 -11.45
C ILE A 242 -12.53 18.35 -10.46
N GLY A 243 -12.13 19.52 -10.95
CA GLY A 243 -11.54 20.59 -10.14
C GLY A 243 -12.54 21.25 -9.18
N TYR A 244 -12.15 22.39 -8.60
CA TYR A 244 -12.95 23.13 -7.63
C TYR A 244 -14.00 24.04 -8.30
N VAL A 245 -15.01 23.44 -8.94
CA VAL A 245 -16.16 24.15 -9.50
C VAL A 245 -17.37 24.05 -8.57
N GLU A 246 -18.26 25.04 -8.60
CA GLU A 246 -19.34 25.18 -7.61
C GLU A 246 -20.24 23.95 -7.52
N ASN A 247 -20.65 23.39 -8.67
CA ASN A 247 -21.52 22.21 -8.71
C ASN A 247 -20.84 20.92 -8.23
N ASN A 248 -19.49 20.87 -8.22
CA ASN A 248 -18.70 19.71 -7.77
C ASN A 248 -18.26 19.84 -6.30
N CYS A 249 -18.20 21.04 -5.75
CA CYS A 249 -17.69 21.25 -4.39
C CYS A 249 -18.78 21.04 -3.33
N ARG A 250 -18.40 20.45 -2.20
CA ARG A 250 -19.27 20.24 -1.02
C ARG A 250 -18.54 20.64 0.26
N SER A 251 -19.28 21.17 1.23
CA SER A 251 -18.76 21.42 2.57
C SER A 251 -18.46 20.10 3.28
N CYS A 252 -17.24 19.91 3.76
CA CYS A 252 -16.83 18.65 4.34
C CYS A 252 -15.82 18.84 5.48
N CYS A 253 -16.05 18.17 6.61
CA CYS A 253 -15.11 18.20 7.72
C CYS A 253 -13.82 17.45 7.35
N GLY A 254 -12.72 17.77 8.04
CA GLY A 254 -11.40 17.20 7.75
C GLY A 254 -11.37 15.67 7.82
N ASP A 255 -12.05 15.08 8.80
CA ASP A 255 -12.12 13.63 8.98
C ASP A 255 -12.88 12.92 7.85
N CYS A 256 -14.05 13.42 7.47
CA CYS A 256 -14.82 12.85 6.35
C CYS A 256 -14.04 13.00 5.04
N ASN A 257 -13.40 14.14 4.81
CA ASN A 257 -12.60 14.36 3.60
C ASN A 257 -11.38 13.43 3.56
N MET A 258 -10.76 13.16 4.72
CA MET A 258 -9.66 12.21 4.84
C MET A 258 -10.12 10.76 4.61
N MET A 259 -11.29 10.38 5.10
CA MET A 259 -11.89 9.06 4.84
C MET A 259 -12.26 8.89 3.37
N LYS A 260 -12.86 9.92 2.74
CA LYS A 260 -13.20 9.90 1.31
C LYS A 260 -11.95 9.83 0.44
N ARG A 261 -10.94 10.66 0.73
CA ARG A 261 -9.68 10.73 0.00
C ARG A 261 -9.94 10.86 -1.52
N ASP A 262 -9.47 9.90 -2.31
CA ASP A 262 -9.62 9.80 -3.75
C ASP A 262 -10.74 8.83 -4.18
N TYR A 263 -11.43 8.20 -3.22
CA TYR A 263 -12.60 7.37 -3.51
C TYR A 263 -13.78 8.19 -4.01
N SER A 264 -14.64 7.54 -4.81
CA SER A 264 -15.92 8.11 -5.19
C SER A 264 -16.86 8.18 -3.98
N TYR A 265 -17.86 9.04 -4.08
CA TYR A 265 -18.91 9.12 -3.07
C TYR A 265 -19.61 7.76 -2.87
N GLU A 266 -19.96 7.09 -3.97
CA GLU A 266 -20.68 5.82 -3.97
C GLU A 266 -19.89 4.74 -3.24
N LEU A 267 -18.58 4.63 -3.55
CA LEU A 267 -17.71 3.65 -2.90
C LEU A 267 -17.57 3.93 -1.40
N LEU A 268 -17.39 5.20 -1.00
CA LEU A 268 -17.31 5.58 0.41
C LEU A 268 -18.59 5.18 1.16
N ILE A 269 -19.76 5.52 0.62
CA ILE A 269 -21.05 5.25 1.27
C ILE A 269 -21.33 3.76 1.32
N GLN A 270 -21.08 3.02 0.23
CA GLN A 270 -21.20 1.57 0.22
C GLN A 270 -20.29 0.94 1.28
N GLN A 271 -19.05 1.41 1.41
CA GLN A 271 -18.11 0.92 2.39
C GLN A 271 -18.57 1.20 3.83
N CYS A 272 -19.08 2.40 4.10
CA CYS A 272 -19.65 2.77 5.40
C CYS A 272 -20.87 1.90 5.74
N ASN A 273 -21.76 1.65 4.77
CA ASN A 273 -22.91 0.78 4.94
C ASN A 273 -22.51 -0.68 5.24
N ASN A 274 -21.48 -1.20 4.56
CA ASN A 274 -20.96 -2.53 4.84
C ASN A 274 -20.41 -2.63 6.26
N ILE A 275 -19.64 -1.63 6.70
CA ILE A 275 -19.12 -1.58 8.08
C ILE A 275 -20.28 -1.50 9.08
N ALA A 276 -21.26 -0.64 8.83
CA ALA A 276 -22.43 -0.54 9.70
C ALA A 276 -23.18 -1.87 9.78
N LYS A 277 -23.42 -2.55 8.66
CA LYS A 277 -24.10 -3.86 8.68
C LYS A 277 -23.38 -4.91 9.55
N ILE A 278 -22.05 -4.88 9.60
CA ILE A 278 -21.25 -5.83 10.39
C ILE A 278 -21.15 -5.43 11.86
N HIS A 279 -21.04 -4.13 12.16
CA HIS A 279 -20.69 -3.62 13.49
C HIS A 279 -21.84 -2.96 14.24
N ASN A 280 -23.01 -2.81 13.64
CA ASN A 280 -24.18 -2.24 14.30
C ASN A 280 -24.85 -3.29 15.20
N ILE A 281 -24.24 -3.52 16.37
CA ILE A 281 -24.70 -4.47 17.40
C ILE A 281 -25.95 -3.97 18.16
N PHE A 282 -26.47 -2.78 17.87
CA PHE A 282 -27.69 -2.27 18.52
C PHE A 282 -28.66 -1.68 17.50
N ASN A 283 -29.57 -2.52 17.01
CA ASN A 283 -30.93 -2.21 16.54
C ASN A 283 -31.72 -3.51 16.34
N LYS A 284 -31.74 -4.36 17.38
CA LYS A 284 -32.78 -5.36 17.64
C LYS A 284 -33.16 -5.26 19.10
#